data_AF-A0A920TP60-F1
#
_entry.id   AF-A0A920TP60-F1
#
_cell.length_a   1.000
_cell.length_b   1.000
_cell.length_c   1.000
_cell.angle_alpha   90.00
_cell.angle_beta   90.00
_cell.angle_gamma   90.00
#
_symmetry.space_group_name_H-M   'P 1'
#
loop_
_entity.id
_entity.type
_entity.pdbx_description
1 polymer ?
#
loop_
_entity_poly.entity_id
_entity_poly.type
_entity_poly.pdbx_seq_one_letter_code
_entity_poly.pdbx_strand_id
1 'polypeptide(L)'
;MKKFFYLFILLSLLIPQVYADQTDLPRGPLGKPDLNGVWQVLNSANYNLEAHSASAALAMIEGPVVPIPHPSVVRLGAVGSVPAGLGVVEGETIPYKKWALKQRDNNKKNWLDNDPEIKCYLPGVPRATYMHLPFQIFHSEKAIFFAF
;
A
#
# COMPACT_ATOMS: atom_id res chain seq x y z
N MET A 1 -47.47 -27.03 3.44
CA MET A 1 -46.72 -25.84 3.91
C MET A 1 -45.95 -26.08 5.20
N LYS A 2 -46.59 -26.48 6.32
CA LYS A 2 -45.87 -26.73 7.60
C LYS A 2 -44.71 -27.73 7.52
N LYS A 3 -44.86 -28.86 6.79
CA LYS A 3 -43.77 -29.85 6.60
C LYS A 3 -42.54 -29.28 5.86
N PHE A 4 -42.73 -28.43 4.86
CA PHE A 4 -41.64 -27.76 4.16
C PHE A 4 -40.94 -26.71 5.05
N PHE A 5 -41.71 -26.03 5.90
CA PHE A 5 -41.18 -25.08 6.89
C PHE A 5 -40.28 -25.78 7.92
N TYR A 6 -40.71 -26.93 8.45
CA TYR A 6 -39.88 -27.73 9.36
C TYR A 6 -38.66 -28.35 8.67
N LEU A 7 -38.78 -28.77 7.40
CA LEU A 7 -37.65 -29.29 6.64
C LEU A 7 -36.60 -28.20 6.37
N PHE A 8 -37.01 -26.97 6.09
CA PHE A 8 -36.11 -25.83 5.90
C PHE A 8 -35.38 -25.45 7.20
N ILE A 9 -36.09 -25.48 8.34
CA ILE A 9 -35.48 -25.29 9.67
C ILE A 9 -34.47 -26.40 9.96
N LEU A 10 -34.81 -27.66 9.70
CA LEU A 10 -33.89 -28.79 9.92
C LEU A 10 -32.64 -28.71 9.02
N LEU A 11 -32.78 -28.23 7.78
CA LEU A 11 -31.67 -28.08 6.84
C LEU A 11 -30.72 -26.92 7.24
N SER A 12 -31.25 -25.87 7.87
CA SER A 12 -30.42 -24.77 8.41
C SER A 12 -29.60 -25.14 9.65
N LEU A 13 -29.97 -26.23 10.34
CA LEU A 13 -29.22 -26.76 11.50
C LEU A 13 -28.08 -27.70 11.10
N LEU A 14 -27.98 -28.09 9.82
CA LEU A 14 -26.93 -28.96 9.28
C LEU A 14 -25.79 -28.18 8.62
N ILE A 15 -25.69 -26.86 8.86
CA ILE A 15 -24.56 -26.07 8.37
C ILE A 15 -23.30 -26.55 9.10
N PRO A 16 -22.27 -27.06 8.40
CA PRO A 16 -21.00 -27.39 9.03
C PRO A 16 -20.43 -26.13 9.66
N GLN A 17 -20.16 -26.18 10.96
CA GLN A 17 -19.42 -25.15 11.68
C GLN A 17 -18.02 -25.09 11.05
N VAL A 18 -17.74 -24.03 10.30
CA VAL A 18 -16.38 -23.72 9.89
C VAL A 18 -15.66 -23.23 11.14
N TYR A 19 -14.92 -24.12 11.80
CA TYR A 19 -13.98 -23.73 12.82
C TYR A 19 -12.81 -23.05 12.12
N ALA A 20 -12.67 -21.73 12.32
CA ALA A 20 -11.41 -21.08 12.04
C ALA A 20 -10.40 -21.70 13.01
N ASP A 21 -9.38 -22.35 12.46
CA ASP A 21 -8.25 -22.82 13.26
C ASP A 21 -7.56 -21.57 13.82
N GLN A 22 -7.78 -21.29 15.10
CA GLN A 22 -7.16 -20.17 15.80
C GLN A 22 -5.71 -20.54 16.06
N THR A 23 -4.92 -20.56 15.00
CA THR A 23 -3.48 -20.73 15.10
C THR A 23 -2.94 -19.48 15.79
N ASP A 24 -2.35 -19.67 16.96
CA ASP A 24 -1.62 -18.60 17.62
C ASP A 24 -0.52 -18.11 16.66
N LEU A 25 -0.50 -16.80 16.40
CA LEU A 25 0.57 -16.19 15.61
C LEU A 25 1.91 -16.62 16.19
N PRO A 26 2.87 -17.06 15.36
CA PRO A 26 4.21 -17.40 15.82
C PRO A 26 4.75 -16.26 16.69
N ARG A 27 5.30 -16.64 17.85
CA ARG A 27 5.85 -15.67 18.79
C ARG A 27 7.34 -15.56 18.58
N GLY A 28 7.78 -14.34 18.32
CA GLY A 28 9.17 -13.99 18.26
C GLY A 28 9.74 -13.63 19.64
N PRO A 29 10.88 -12.94 19.65
CA PRO A 29 11.53 -12.45 20.86
C PRO A 29 10.58 -11.72 21.82
N LEU A 30 10.77 -11.92 23.13
CA LEU A 30 9.99 -11.28 24.21
C LEU A 30 8.47 -11.56 24.14
N GLY A 31 8.05 -12.66 23.50
CA GLY A 31 6.63 -13.04 23.37
C GLY A 31 5.82 -12.16 22.41
N LYS A 32 6.49 -11.29 21.65
CA LYS A 32 5.85 -10.46 20.60
C LYS A 32 5.54 -11.31 19.36
N PRO A 33 4.69 -10.86 18.43
CA PRO A 33 4.54 -11.53 17.14
C PRO A 33 5.90 -11.68 16.44
N ASP A 34 6.14 -12.85 15.86
CA ASP A 34 7.31 -13.09 15.03
C ASP A 34 7.13 -12.35 13.69
N LEU A 35 8.11 -11.51 13.37
CA LEU A 35 8.13 -10.74 12.13
C LEU A 35 9.21 -11.27 11.18
N ASN A 36 9.96 -12.31 11.55
CA ASN A 36 11.01 -12.86 10.72
C ASN A 36 10.44 -13.38 9.39
N GLY A 37 11.06 -13.00 8.28
CA GLY A 37 10.69 -13.50 6.96
C GLY A 37 10.72 -12.43 5.88
N VAL A 38 10.27 -12.84 4.69
CA VAL A 38 10.17 -11.98 3.52
C VAL A 38 8.76 -11.39 3.48
N TRP A 39 8.70 -10.07 3.44
CA TRP A 39 7.46 -9.28 3.42
C TRP A 39 7.36 -8.53 2.10
N GLN A 40 6.13 -8.32 1.64
CA GLN A 40 5.85 -7.52 0.46
C GLN A 40 4.56 -6.73 0.70
N VAL A 41 4.56 -5.46 0.33
CA VAL A 41 3.36 -4.63 0.40
C VAL A 41 2.59 -4.77 -0.92
N LEU A 42 1.33 -5.19 -0.80
CA LEU A 42 0.43 -5.46 -1.94
C LEU A 42 -0.69 -4.41 -2.00
N ASN A 43 -0.33 -3.14 -2.10
CA ASN A 43 -1.27 -2.02 -2.26
C ASN A 43 -0.64 -0.87 -3.08
N SER A 44 -1.37 0.23 -3.26
CA SER A 44 -0.92 1.41 -4.01
C SER A 44 -0.22 2.47 -3.15
N ALA A 45 0.17 2.15 -1.91
CA ALA A 45 0.82 3.09 -0.99
C ALA A 45 2.18 3.61 -1.49
N ASN A 46 2.85 2.88 -2.39
CA ASN A 46 4.05 3.35 -3.09
C ASN A 46 3.82 4.70 -3.80
N TYR A 47 2.63 4.90 -4.36
CA TYR A 47 2.31 6.08 -5.16
C TYR A 47 1.85 7.26 -4.28
N ASN A 48 1.06 6.98 -3.26
CA ASN A 48 0.68 7.94 -2.22
C ASN A 48 0.11 7.20 -1.01
N LEU A 49 0.46 7.65 0.20
CA LEU A 49 -0.07 7.11 1.46
C LEU A 49 -1.52 7.55 1.71
N GLU A 50 -1.88 8.76 1.26
CA GLU A 50 -3.24 9.28 1.34
C GLU A 50 -4.08 8.72 0.19
N ALA A 51 -5.40 8.69 0.37
CA ALA A 51 -6.33 8.28 -0.67
C ALA A 51 -6.14 9.13 -1.94
N HIS A 52 -6.17 8.49 -3.10
CA HIS A 52 -5.93 9.15 -4.38
C HIS A 52 -6.64 8.44 -5.53
N SER A 53 -7.14 9.23 -6.48
CA SER A 53 -7.66 8.72 -7.74
C SER A 53 -6.52 8.21 -8.64
N ALA A 54 -6.88 7.33 -9.58
CA ALA A 54 -5.95 6.92 -10.63
C ALA A 54 -5.46 8.13 -11.44
N SER A 55 -4.24 8.05 -11.94
CA SER A 55 -3.63 9.08 -12.79
C SER A 55 -2.96 8.44 -14.01
N ALA A 56 -2.97 9.14 -15.14
CA ALA A 56 -2.32 8.65 -16.36
C ALA A 56 -0.79 8.55 -16.22
N ALA A 57 -0.18 9.34 -15.34
CA ALA A 57 1.24 9.24 -14.98
C ALA A 57 1.51 9.85 -13.59
N LEU A 58 2.70 9.60 -13.03
CA LEU A 58 3.23 10.32 -11.87
C LEU A 58 3.58 11.78 -12.22
N ALA A 59 4.22 12.00 -13.37
CA ALA A 59 4.55 13.33 -13.88
C ALA A 59 3.41 13.88 -14.74
N MET A 60 2.55 14.69 -14.13
CA MET A 60 1.47 15.39 -14.80
C MET A 60 1.80 16.88 -14.94
N ILE A 61 1.42 17.47 -16.06
CA ILE A 61 1.49 18.93 -16.30
C ILE A 61 0.10 19.48 -16.58
N GLU A 62 -0.02 20.80 -16.48
CA GLU A 62 -1.24 21.51 -16.86
C GLU A 62 -1.54 21.28 -18.35
N GLY A 63 -2.77 20.87 -18.65
CA GLY A 63 -3.27 20.65 -19.99
C GLY A 63 -4.45 21.57 -20.30
N PRO A 64 -4.91 21.59 -21.57
CA PRO A 64 -5.94 22.53 -22.02
C PRO A 64 -7.34 22.28 -21.40
N VAL A 65 -7.61 21.07 -20.93
CA VAL A 65 -8.92 20.68 -20.34
C VAL A 65 -8.72 19.95 -19.01
N VAL A 66 -7.83 18.98 -18.98
CA VAL A 66 -7.43 18.22 -17.78
C VAL A 66 -5.90 18.10 -17.74
N PRO A 67 -5.29 17.82 -16.59
CA PRO A 67 -3.87 17.51 -16.52
C PRO A 67 -3.50 16.37 -17.47
N ILE A 68 -2.38 16.50 -18.17
CA ILE A 68 -1.87 15.50 -19.11
C ILE A 68 -0.49 14.99 -18.68
N PRO A 69 -0.10 13.76 -19.07
CA PRO A 69 1.25 13.26 -18.81
C PRO A 69 2.32 14.17 -19.41
N HIS A 70 3.45 14.31 -18.71
CA HIS A 70 4.60 15.05 -19.21
C HIS A 70 5.13 14.45 -20.54
N PRO A 71 5.58 15.26 -21.53
CA PRO A 71 6.04 14.76 -22.83
C PRO A 71 7.12 13.67 -22.74
N SER A 72 7.99 13.75 -21.74
CA SER A 72 9.03 12.74 -21.50
C SER A 72 8.50 11.35 -21.11
N VAL A 73 7.28 11.25 -20.58
CA VAL A 73 6.71 9.97 -20.09
C VAL A 73 5.46 9.54 -20.83
N VAL A 74 4.88 10.38 -21.72
CA VAL A 74 3.63 10.07 -22.43
C VAL A 74 3.69 8.75 -23.21
N ARG A 75 4.87 8.40 -23.75
CA ARG A 75 5.07 7.16 -24.50
C ARG A 75 5.03 5.89 -23.64
N LEU A 76 5.12 6.00 -22.30
CA LEU A 76 4.98 4.84 -21.41
C LEU A 76 3.53 4.31 -21.41
N GLY A 77 2.55 5.15 -21.75
CA GLY A 77 1.14 4.77 -21.74
C GLY A 77 0.73 4.17 -20.38
N ALA A 78 -0.01 3.06 -20.41
CA ALA A 78 -0.49 2.38 -19.21
C ALA A 78 0.64 1.88 -18.28
N VAL A 79 1.85 1.63 -18.79
CA VAL A 79 3.00 1.19 -17.97
C VAL A 79 3.41 2.26 -16.96
N GLY A 80 3.27 3.55 -17.31
CA GLY A 80 3.60 4.67 -16.43
C GLY A 80 2.43 5.14 -15.56
N SER A 81 1.27 4.48 -15.64
CA SER A 81 0.06 4.91 -14.95
C SER A 81 0.10 4.65 -13.44
N VAL A 82 -0.68 5.43 -12.70
CA VAL A 82 -0.82 5.33 -11.24
C VAL A 82 -2.19 4.74 -10.94
N PRO A 83 -2.28 3.56 -10.30
CA PRO A 83 -3.56 3.00 -9.85
C PRO A 83 -4.17 3.85 -8.74
N ALA A 84 -5.49 3.81 -8.60
CA ALA A 84 -6.16 4.44 -7.47
C ALA A 84 -5.78 3.77 -6.14
N GLY A 85 -5.87 4.51 -5.04
CA GLY A 85 -5.61 4.00 -3.70
C GLY A 85 -6.60 4.51 -2.67
N LEU A 86 -7.03 3.62 -1.78
CA LEU A 86 -7.88 3.95 -0.63
C LEU A 86 -7.13 4.67 0.49
N GLY A 87 -5.80 4.75 0.40
CA GLY A 87 -4.95 5.28 1.45
C GLY A 87 -4.66 4.25 2.55
N VAL A 88 -3.59 4.49 3.30
CA VAL A 88 -3.13 3.67 4.44
C VAL A 88 -2.96 4.50 5.71
N VAL A 89 -3.36 5.77 5.66
CA VAL A 89 -3.21 6.74 6.75
C VAL A 89 -4.42 6.64 7.66
N GLU A 90 -4.18 6.36 8.93
CA GLU A 90 -5.22 6.44 9.97
C GLU A 90 -5.68 7.90 10.11
N GLY A 91 -7.01 8.12 10.05
CA GLY A 91 -7.57 9.48 9.97
C GLY A 91 -7.47 10.14 8.59
N GLU A 92 -7.19 9.34 7.55
CA GLU A 92 -7.23 9.68 6.11
C GLU A 92 -6.16 10.67 5.60
N THR A 93 -5.73 11.59 6.46
CA THR A 93 -4.83 12.69 6.11
C THR A 93 -3.61 12.72 7.01
N ILE A 94 -2.46 12.98 6.42
CA ILE A 94 -1.23 13.12 7.18
C ILE A 94 -1.20 14.55 7.76
N PRO A 95 -0.99 14.72 9.06
CA PRO A 95 -0.97 16.04 9.70
C PRO A 95 0.35 16.78 9.38
N TYR A 96 0.51 17.21 8.13
CA TYR A 96 1.69 17.91 7.66
C TYR A 96 1.85 19.27 8.35
N LYS A 97 3.10 19.62 8.67
CA LYS A 97 3.47 21.03 8.89
C LYS A 97 3.29 21.78 7.56
N LYS A 98 2.89 23.06 7.62
CA LYS A 98 2.66 23.89 6.40
C LYS A 98 3.84 23.88 5.42
N TRP A 99 5.07 23.95 5.93
CA TRP A 99 6.27 23.90 5.10
C TRP A 99 6.49 22.52 4.46
N ALA A 100 6.15 21.44 5.17
CA ALA A 100 6.32 20.06 4.69
C ALA A 100 5.31 19.74 3.59
N LEU A 101 4.07 20.22 3.72
CA LEU A 101 3.06 20.13 2.68
C LEU A 101 3.53 20.82 1.39
N LYS A 102 4.05 22.05 1.52
CA LYS A 102 4.60 22.79 0.37
C LYS A 102 5.77 22.06 -0.29
N GLN A 103 6.65 21.46 0.50
CA GLN A 103 7.79 20.70 -0.04
C GLN A 103 7.33 19.41 -0.74
N ARG A 104 6.36 18.68 -0.17
CA ARG A 104 5.74 17.51 -0.81
C ARG A 104 5.16 17.87 -2.18
N ASP A 105 4.38 18.93 -2.25
CA ASP A 105 3.74 19.36 -3.49
C ASP A 105 4.77 19.83 -4.53
N ASN A 106 5.83 20.51 -4.09
CA ASN A 106 6.95 20.88 -4.97
C ASN A 106 7.70 19.65 -5.50
N ASN A 107 7.94 18.64 -4.66
CA ASN A 107 8.58 17.39 -5.08
C ASN A 107 7.70 16.63 -6.08
N LYS A 108 6.38 16.58 -5.85
CA LYS A 108 5.41 15.96 -6.76
C LYS A 108 5.37 16.67 -8.12
N LYS A 109 5.41 18.01 -8.13
CA LYS A 109 5.43 18.79 -9.37
C LYS A 109 6.70 18.53 -10.19
N ASN A 110 7.84 18.40 -9.52
CA ASN A 110 9.15 18.18 -10.14
C ASN A 110 9.59 16.71 -9.97
N TRP A 111 8.64 15.78 -10.08
CA TRP A 111 8.87 14.36 -9.79
C TRP A 111 10.02 13.78 -10.64
N LEU A 112 10.09 14.14 -11.92
CA LEU A 112 11.14 13.67 -12.85
C LEU A 112 12.57 13.99 -12.39
N ASP A 113 12.75 15.10 -11.67
CA ASP A 113 14.06 15.57 -11.24
C ASP A 113 14.37 15.19 -9.78
N ASN A 114 13.34 15.12 -8.94
CA ASN A 114 13.48 15.00 -7.49
C ASN A 114 13.26 13.58 -6.96
N ASP A 115 12.67 12.68 -7.73
CA ASP A 115 12.51 11.29 -7.30
C ASP A 115 13.85 10.54 -7.37
N PRO A 116 14.38 10.00 -6.24
CA PRO A 116 15.60 9.21 -6.25
C PRO A 116 15.50 7.93 -7.10
N GLU A 117 14.30 7.34 -7.25
CA GLU A 117 14.08 6.10 -8.00
C GLU A 117 14.38 6.29 -9.49
N ILE A 118 14.08 7.47 -10.04
CA ILE A 118 14.37 7.83 -11.44
C ILE A 118 15.88 7.87 -11.70
N LYS A 119 16.67 8.14 -10.66
CA LYS A 119 18.14 8.18 -10.71
C LYS A 119 18.77 6.83 -10.35
N CYS A 120 17.97 5.77 -10.25
CA CYS A 120 18.39 4.44 -9.81
C CYS A 120 18.98 4.40 -8.40
N TYR A 121 18.66 5.37 -7.54
CA TYR A 121 19.02 5.32 -6.12
C TYR A 121 17.99 4.51 -5.34
N LEU A 122 18.47 3.85 -4.27
CA LEU A 122 17.58 3.20 -3.31
C LEU A 122 16.63 4.24 -2.71
N PRO A 123 15.32 3.96 -2.64
CA PRO A 123 14.39 4.84 -1.98
C PRO A 123 14.68 4.88 -0.48
N GLY A 124 14.47 6.05 0.13
CA GLY A 124 14.57 6.20 1.57
C GLY A 124 13.42 5.52 2.31
N VAL A 125 13.63 5.25 3.60
CA VAL A 125 12.56 4.84 4.53
C VAL A 125 11.65 6.05 4.81
N PRO A 126 10.31 5.91 4.76
CA PRO A 126 9.53 4.67 4.67
C PRO A 126 9.13 4.22 3.26
N ARG A 127 9.47 4.95 2.18
CA ARG A 127 9.03 4.59 0.82
C ARG A 127 9.49 3.19 0.40
N ALA A 128 10.72 2.81 0.72
CA ALA A 128 11.25 1.47 0.41
C ALA A 128 10.33 0.34 0.93
N THR A 129 9.67 0.55 2.08
CA THR A 129 8.72 -0.40 2.67
C THR A 129 7.41 -0.51 1.88
N TYR A 130 6.99 0.54 1.18
CA TYR A 130 5.72 0.56 0.43
C TYR A 130 5.88 0.18 -1.04
N MET A 131 7.11 0.03 -1.52
CA MET A 131 7.35 -0.46 -2.88
C MET A 131 6.80 -1.87 -3.04
N HIS A 132 6.50 -2.23 -4.29
CA HIS A 132 6.01 -3.56 -4.66
C HIS A 132 7.11 -4.64 -4.59
N LEU A 133 8.31 -4.31 -4.13
CA LEU A 133 9.43 -5.24 -4.03
C LEU A 133 9.46 -5.89 -2.65
N PRO A 134 9.82 -7.19 -2.55
CA PRO A 134 9.93 -7.85 -1.26
C PRO A 134 11.13 -7.32 -0.47
N PHE A 135 11.00 -7.25 0.85
CA PHE A 135 12.08 -6.95 1.79
C PHE A 135 12.06 -7.96 2.94
N GLN A 136 13.22 -8.22 3.55
CA GLN A 136 13.33 -9.20 4.63
C GLN A 136 13.41 -8.51 5.99
N ILE A 137 12.61 -8.98 6.95
CA ILE A 137 12.70 -8.57 8.35
C ILE A 137 13.45 -9.65 9.13
N PHE A 138 14.41 -9.20 9.94
CA PHE A 138 15.08 -10.00 10.96
C PHE A 138 14.73 -9.43 12.34
N HIS A 139 14.08 -10.22 13.18
CA HIS A 139 13.62 -9.83 14.50
C HIS A 139 14.35 -10.65 15.57
N SER A 140 15.16 -9.96 16.38
CA SER A 140 15.90 -10.52 17.52
C SER A 140 15.48 -9.85 18.84
N GLU A 141 15.95 -10.38 19.98
CA GLU A 141 15.69 -9.75 21.29
C GLU A 141 16.24 -8.32 21.41
N LYS A 142 17.25 -7.97 20.61
CA LYS A 142 17.96 -6.68 20.71
C LYS A 142 17.60 -5.67 19.63
N ALA A 143 17.19 -6.15 18.45
CA ALA A 143 16.98 -5.31 17.28
C ALA A 143 15.99 -5.94 16.28
N ILE A 144 15.34 -5.06 15.52
CA ILE A 144 14.60 -5.39 14.30
C ILE A 144 15.36 -4.77 13.13
N PHE A 145 15.76 -5.59 12.17
CA PHE A 145 16.51 -5.18 10.99
C PHE A 145 15.69 -5.42 9.73
N PHE A 146 15.67 -4.43 8.84
CA PHE A 146 14.99 -4.47 7.55
C PHE A 146 16.05 -4.49 6.45
N ALA A 147 16.04 -5.52 5.62
CA ALA A 147 16.90 -5.66 4.45
C ALA A 147 16.06 -5.42 3.19
N PHE A 148 16.41 -4.36 2.46
CA PHE A 148 15.80 -3.96 1.19
C PHE A 148 16.71 -4.35 0.01
#